data_AF-A0A2R6NF77-F1
#
_entry.id   AF-A0A2R6NF77-F1
#
_cell.length_a   1.000
_cell.length_b   1.000
_cell.length_c   1.000
_cell.angle_alpha   90.00
_cell.angle_beta   90.00
_cell.angle_gamma   90.00
#
_symmetry.space_group_name_H-M   'P 1'
#
loop_
_entity.id
_entity.type
_entity.pdbx_description
1 polymer ?
#
loop_
_entity_poly.entity_id
_entity_poly.type
_entity_poly.pdbx_seq_one_letter_code
_entity_poly.pdbx_strand_id
1 'polypeptide(L)'
;MTTNGCINYMVKRRIPPVNITMCKRDKSGDFVRSIHAIDSFLDHADVFGFFLHLPRFLDNLRASIPATELSPIPPALVHTVRLIGILFIDDPMLRNEEPRLLERALQSLSCAPDSTRIIYMFQAEVLLSYYLFHQARKLEGGYHAAAAVSIAVACRLHKIRSTAWSVNRTNTGFSLPPPVDSIEEGERIRGFWTILVLDRCWTVWMQSPSVLIQEASPSMQIDTPWPMDMNSYEQVSL
;
A
#
# COMPACT_ATOMS: atom_id res chain seq x y z
N MET A 1 29.34 -12.96 8.86
CA MET A 1 29.05 -11.65 9.45
C MET A 1 27.57 -11.38 9.25
N THR A 2 26.84 -11.32 10.36
CA THR A 2 25.39 -11.45 10.47
C THR A 2 24.66 -10.15 10.12
N THR A 3 23.80 -10.21 9.10
CA THR A 3 22.83 -9.18 8.71
C THR A 3 21.57 -9.32 9.58
N ASN A 4 21.50 -8.66 10.73
CA ASN A 4 20.31 -8.68 11.59
C ASN A 4 20.16 -7.39 12.41
N GLY A 5 20.17 -6.23 11.75
CA GLY A 5 19.98 -4.98 12.46
C GLY A 5 19.64 -3.85 11.53
N CYS A 6 18.36 -3.68 11.21
CA CYS A 6 17.77 -2.40 10.81
C CYS A 6 16.23 -2.36 10.81
N ILE A 7 15.52 -3.44 11.18
CA ILE A 7 14.05 -3.43 11.17
C ILE A 7 13.54 -3.86 12.56
N ASN A 8 13.51 -2.93 13.52
CA ASN A 8 12.79 -3.15 14.78
C ASN A 8 12.47 -1.81 15.46
N TYR A 9 11.58 -1.03 14.86
CA TYR A 9 10.82 0.01 15.57
C TYR A 9 9.40 0.08 15.01
N MET A 10 8.63 -1.00 15.12
CA MET A 10 7.17 -0.93 15.04
C MET A 10 6.57 -1.90 16.06
N VAL A 11 5.69 -1.36 16.90
CA VAL A 11 4.94 -2.09 17.92
C VAL A 11 4.13 -3.18 17.21
N LYS A 12 4.41 -4.47 17.51
CA LYS A 12 3.60 -5.60 17.03
C LYS A 12 2.14 -5.39 17.44
N ARG A 13 1.29 -4.99 16.49
CA ARG A 13 -0.17 -4.97 16.69
C ARG A 13 -0.71 -6.31 16.23
N ARG A 14 -1.27 -7.08 17.16
CA ARG A 14 -1.99 -8.31 16.83
C ARG A 14 -3.31 -7.91 16.17
N ILE A 15 -3.42 -8.10 14.86
CA ILE A 15 -4.65 -7.86 14.11
C ILE A 15 -5.63 -9.02 14.42
N PRO A 16 -6.89 -8.74 14.78
CA PRO A 16 -7.86 -9.80 15.03
C PRO A 16 -8.17 -10.55 13.72
N PRO A 17 -8.41 -11.88 13.78
CA PRO A 17 -8.74 -12.69 12.61
C PRO A 17 -10.04 -12.19 11.96
N VAL A 18 -10.11 -12.26 10.63
CA VAL A 18 -11.30 -11.85 9.87
C VAL A 18 -12.42 -12.88 10.10
N ASN A 19 -13.35 -12.59 11.00
CA ASN A 19 -14.58 -13.39 11.12
C ASN A 19 -15.51 -13.10 9.93
N ILE A 20 -15.39 -13.90 8.87
CA ILE A 20 -16.28 -13.86 7.71
C ILE A 20 -17.46 -14.81 7.96
N THR A 21 -18.64 -14.27 8.24
CA THR A 21 -19.88 -15.06 8.25
C THR A 21 -20.20 -15.45 6.81
N MET A 22 -19.91 -16.70 6.44
CA MET A 22 -20.10 -17.21 5.08
C MET A 22 -21.59 -17.25 4.69
N CYS A 23 -21.97 -16.54 3.64
CA CYS A 23 -23.24 -16.77 2.96
C CYS A 23 -23.17 -18.09 2.19
N LYS A 24 -24.25 -18.89 2.23
CA LYS A 24 -24.31 -20.30 1.77
C LYS A 24 -23.98 -20.56 0.28
N ARG A 25 -23.60 -19.55 -0.51
CA ARG A 25 -23.54 -19.62 -1.98
C ARG A 25 -22.13 -19.69 -2.60
N ASP A 26 -21.04 -19.45 -1.85
CA ASP A 26 -19.67 -19.45 -2.40
C ASP A 26 -18.71 -20.40 -1.67
N LYS A 27 -18.83 -21.71 -1.94
CA LYS A 27 -17.83 -22.72 -1.53
C LYS A 27 -16.97 -23.18 -2.70
N SER A 28 -16.48 -22.26 -3.54
CA SER A 28 -15.40 -22.60 -4.46
C SER A 28 -14.08 -22.67 -3.69
N GLY A 29 -13.26 -23.71 -3.93
CA GLY A 29 -11.95 -23.87 -3.29
C GLY A 29 -11.04 -22.64 -3.48
N ASP A 30 -11.21 -21.93 -4.60
CA ASP A 30 -10.45 -20.71 -4.93
C ASP A 30 -10.79 -19.53 -4.01
N PHE A 31 -12.05 -19.42 -3.57
CA PHE A 31 -12.48 -18.37 -2.65
C PHE A 31 -11.86 -18.59 -1.27
N VAL A 32 -11.95 -19.82 -0.76
CA VAL A 32 -11.38 -20.19 0.55
C VAL A 32 -9.87 -19.96 0.57
N ARG A 33 -9.15 -20.35 -0.50
CA ARG A 33 -7.72 -20.09 -0.66
C ARG A 33 -7.39 -18.59 -0.71
N SER A 34 -8.23 -17.81 -1.38
CA SER A 34 -8.05 -16.35 -1.45
C SER A 34 -8.17 -15.70 -0.06
N ILE A 35 -9.17 -16.11 0.72
CA ILE A 35 -9.36 -15.64 2.10
C ILE A 35 -8.18 -16.07 2.98
N HIS A 36 -7.74 -17.32 2.90
CA HIS A 36 -6.62 -17.82 3.69
C HIS A 36 -5.32 -17.02 3.44
N ALA A 37 -5.02 -16.70 2.17
CA ALA A 37 -3.89 -15.84 1.82
C ALA A 37 -4.05 -14.42 2.38
N ILE A 38 -5.25 -13.85 2.33
CA ILE A 38 -5.51 -12.52 2.91
C ILE A 38 -5.31 -12.54 4.42
N ASP A 39 -5.87 -13.52 5.13
CA ASP A 39 -5.72 -13.62 6.59
C ASP A 39 -4.25 -13.72 7.00
N SER A 40 -3.48 -14.53 6.29
CA SER A 40 -2.02 -14.65 6.46
C SER A 40 -1.29 -13.32 6.23
N PHE A 41 -1.68 -12.53 5.21
CA PHE A 41 -1.12 -11.20 5.00
C PHE A 41 -1.39 -10.26 6.18
N LEU A 42 -2.60 -10.30 6.74
CA LEU A 42 -3.01 -9.39 7.80
C LEU A 42 -2.14 -9.54 9.05
N ASP A 43 -1.64 -10.73 9.35
CA ASP A 43 -0.72 -10.97 10.46
C ASP A 43 0.65 -10.28 10.29
N HIS A 44 0.97 -9.83 9.07
CA HIS A 44 2.26 -9.26 8.70
C HIS A 44 2.17 -7.89 8.00
N ALA A 45 0.97 -7.34 7.86
CA ALA A 45 0.71 -6.18 7.00
C ALA A 45 1.54 -4.93 7.36
N ASP A 46 1.78 -4.72 8.65
CA ASP A 46 2.58 -3.62 9.18
C ASP A 46 4.04 -3.66 8.70
N VAL A 47 4.65 -4.84 8.67
CA VAL A 47 6.04 -5.04 8.20
C VAL A 47 6.19 -4.75 6.71
N PHE A 48 5.12 -4.93 5.93
CA PHE A 48 5.10 -4.62 4.50
C PHE A 48 4.63 -3.19 4.19
N GLY A 49 4.50 -2.31 5.18
CA GLY A 49 4.12 -0.92 4.94
C GLY A 49 2.64 -0.74 4.58
N PHE A 50 1.76 -1.56 5.14
CA PHE A 50 0.32 -1.34 5.04
C PHE A 50 -0.09 -0.10 5.87
N PHE A 51 -0.70 0.89 5.20
CA PHE A 51 -1.05 2.17 5.80
C PHE A 51 -2.55 2.49 5.78
N LEU A 52 -3.37 1.71 5.06
CA LEU A 52 -4.82 1.92 4.93
C LEU A 52 -5.57 1.65 6.25
N HIS A 53 -6.77 2.21 6.39
CA HIS A 53 -7.65 1.96 7.51
C HIS A 53 -8.23 0.55 7.43
N LEU A 54 -7.79 -0.31 8.34
CA LEU A 54 -8.01 -1.74 8.27
C LEU A 54 -9.49 -2.16 8.19
N PRO A 55 -10.42 -1.66 9.02
CA PRO A 55 -11.84 -2.02 8.91
C PRO A 55 -12.43 -1.66 7.53
N ARG A 56 -12.16 -0.45 7.05
CA ARG A 56 -12.64 0.05 5.73
C ARG A 56 -12.06 -0.78 4.60
N PHE A 57 -10.77 -1.09 4.68
CA PHE A 57 -10.10 -1.96 3.73
C PHE A 57 -10.75 -3.34 3.67
N LEU A 58 -11.03 -3.97 4.81
CA LEU A 58 -11.66 -5.30 4.85
C LEU A 58 -13.09 -5.29 4.28
N ASP A 59 -13.88 -4.27 4.57
CA ASP A 59 -15.22 -4.13 4.01
C ASP A 59 -15.20 -3.98 2.49
N ASN A 60 -14.30 -3.14 1.97
CA ASN A 60 -14.11 -2.97 0.52
C ASN A 60 -13.50 -4.22 -0.14
N LEU A 61 -12.62 -4.94 0.56
CA LEU A 61 -11.99 -6.16 0.07
C LEU A 61 -13.01 -7.28 -0.10
N ARG A 62 -13.95 -7.45 0.84
CA ARG A 62 -15.05 -8.42 0.73
C ARG A 62 -15.89 -8.19 -0.53
N ALA A 63 -16.16 -6.94 -0.88
CA ALA A 63 -16.86 -6.57 -2.10
C ALA A 63 -16.00 -6.70 -3.38
N SER A 64 -14.70 -6.98 -3.24
CA SER A 64 -13.72 -7.03 -4.33
C SER A 64 -13.19 -8.44 -4.62
N ILE A 65 -13.83 -9.49 -4.10
CA ILE A 65 -13.46 -10.89 -4.37
C ILE A 65 -14.64 -11.58 -5.08
N PRO A 66 -14.48 -12.05 -6.32
CA PRO A 66 -13.27 -11.98 -7.16
C PRO A 66 -12.96 -10.55 -7.64
N ALA A 67 -11.68 -10.25 -7.85
CA ALA A 67 -11.24 -8.92 -8.26
C ALA A 67 -11.62 -8.63 -9.72
N THR A 68 -12.24 -7.48 -9.94
CA THR A 68 -12.63 -6.98 -11.26
C THR A 68 -12.27 -5.51 -11.38
N GLU A 69 -12.25 -4.97 -12.61
CA GLU A 69 -11.98 -3.54 -12.85
C GLU A 69 -13.01 -2.60 -12.21
N LEU A 70 -14.22 -3.11 -11.92
CA LEU A 70 -15.31 -2.37 -11.29
C LEU A 70 -15.33 -2.52 -9.76
N SER A 71 -14.43 -3.34 -9.19
CA SER A 71 -14.37 -3.58 -7.76
C SER A 71 -13.88 -2.33 -7.00
N PRO A 72 -14.37 -2.09 -5.77
CA PRO A 72 -13.91 -0.98 -4.93
C PRO A 72 -12.39 -0.96 -4.74
N ILE A 73 -11.79 -2.13 -4.51
CA ILE A 73 -10.34 -2.31 -4.46
C ILE A 73 -9.87 -2.79 -5.83
N PRO A 74 -8.88 -2.12 -6.46
CA PRO A 74 -8.37 -2.52 -7.76
C PRO A 74 -7.70 -3.90 -7.69
N PRO A 75 -7.76 -4.69 -8.78
CA PRO A 75 -7.14 -6.02 -8.83
C PRO A 75 -5.65 -6.02 -8.45
N ALA A 76 -4.91 -4.96 -8.79
CA ALA A 76 -3.53 -4.77 -8.38
C ALA A 76 -3.32 -4.98 -6.88
N LEU A 77 -4.11 -4.30 -6.04
CA LEU A 77 -3.96 -4.40 -4.59
C LEU A 77 -4.41 -5.76 -4.05
N VAL A 78 -5.51 -6.31 -4.57
CA VAL A 78 -6.00 -7.64 -4.16
C VAL A 78 -4.98 -8.73 -4.47
N HIS A 79 -4.38 -8.70 -5.66
CA HIS A 79 -3.36 -9.68 -6.05
C HIS A 79 -2.08 -9.55 -5.23
N THR A 80 -1.60 -8.32 -4.99
CA THR A 80 -0.39 -8.09 -4.18
C THR A 80 -0.58 -8.51 -2.72
N VAL A 81 -1.74 -8.24 -2.11
CA VAL A 81 -2.06 -8.69 -0.75
C VAL A 81 -2.03 -10.21 -0.65
N ARG A 82 -2.67 -10.90 -1.60
CA ARG A 82 -2.63 -12.37 -1.66
C ARG A 82 -1.22 -12.89 -1.86
N LEU A 83 -0.43 -12.25 -2.72
CA LEU A 83 0.95 -12.63 -3.03
C LEU A 83 1.83 -12.59 -1.77
N ILE A 84 1.74 -11.53 -0.97
CA ILE A 84 2.46 -11.44 0.31
C ILE A 84 1.96 -12.50 1.29
N GLY A 85 0.65 -12.72 1.37
CA GLY A 85 0.09 -13.74 2.26
C GLY A 85 0.60 -15.16 1.98
N ILE A 86 0.83 -15.49 0.71
CA ILE A 86 1.37 -16.79 0.28
C ILE A 86 2.80 -17.02 0.78
N LEU A 87 3.58 -15.96 1.07
CA LEU A 87 4.93 -16.10 1.63
C LEU A 87 4.94 -16.86 2.97
N PHE A 88 3.87 -16.73 3.74
CA PHE A 88 3.77 -17.25 5.10
C PHE A 88 2.90 -18.50 5.22
N ILE A 89 2.36 -19.00 4.11
CA ILE A 89 1.53 -20.20 4.06
C ILE A 89 2.34 -21.37 3.49
N ASP A 90 2.20 -22.54 4.12
CA ASP A 90 2.74 -23.79 3.60
C ASP A 90 1.69 -24.62 2.85
N ASP A 91 1.27 -24.12 1.69
CA ASP A 91 0.31 -24.79 0.78
C ASP A 91 0.89 -24.82 -0.65
N PRO A 92 1.24 -26.01 -1.18
CA PRO A 92 1.79 -26.15 -2.53
C PRO A 92 0.90 -25.57 -3.64
N MET A 93 -0.42 -25.61 -3.47
CA MET A 93 -1.37 -25.10 -4.47
C MET A 93 -1.31 -23.58 -4.54
N LEU A 94 -1.24 -22.92 -3.38
CA LEU A 94 -1.09 -21.47 -3.28
C LEU A 94 0.29 -21.02 -3.79
N ARG A 95 1.36 -21.74 -3.46
CA ARG A 95 2.70 -21.44 -4.00
C ARG A 95 2.74 -21.54 -5.53
N ASN A 96 2.02 -22.50 -6.12
CA ASN A 96 1.93 -22.63 -7.57
C ASN A 96 1.13 -21.48 -8.24
N GLU A 97 0.31 -20.75 -7.48
CA GLU A 97 -0.39 -19.55 -7.98
C GLU A 97 0.48 -18.28 -7.96
N GLU A 98 1.59 -18.27 -7.21
CA GLU A 98 2.44 -17.10 -6.99
C GLU A 98 2.86 -16.40 -8.30
N PRO A 99 3.42 -17.10 -9.32
CA PRO A 99 3.88 -16.42 -10.55
C PRO A 99 2.72 -15.74 -11.30
N ARG A 100 1.55 -16.38 -11.32
CA ARG A 100 0.34 -15.87 -11.98
C ARG A 100 -0.23 -14.66 -11.23
N LEU A 101 -0.19 -14.66 -9.91
CA LEU A 101 -0.64 -13.53 -9.10
C LEU A 101 0.28 -12.32 -9.29
N LEU A 102 1.60 -12.55 -9.31
CA LEU A 102 2.56 -11.49 -9.59
C LEU A 102 2.35 -10.89 -10.99
N GLU A 103 2.22 -11.73 -12.01
CA GLU A 103 1.97 -11.26 -13.38
C GLU A 103 0.71 -10.39 -13.46
N ARG A 104 -0.38 -10.82 -12.83
CA ARG A 104 -1.63 -10.05 -12.78
C ARG A 104 -1.49 -8.74 -12.02
N ALA A 105 -0.78 -8.72 -10.91
CA ALA A 105 -0.53 -7.49 -10.15
C ALA A 105 0.23 -6.47 -11.01
N LEU A 106 1.28 -6.90 -11.72
CA LEU A 106 2.07 -6.06 -12.61
C LEU A 106 1.25 -5.52 -13.80
N GLN A 107 0.41 -6.37 -14.41
CA GLN A 107 -0.48 -5.97 -15.49
C GLN A 107 -1.48 -4.91 -15.02
N SER A 108 -2.12 -5.10 -13.86
CA SER A 108 -3.06 -4.13 -13.31
C SER A 108 -2.42 -2.80 -12.90
N LEU A 109 -1.15 -2.81 -12.47
CA LEU A 109 -0.39 -1.58 -12.16
C LEU A 109 0.02 -0.79 -13.42
N SER A 110 0.06 -1.43 -14.58
CA SER A 110 0.40 -0.78 -15.85
C SER A 110 -0.74 0.09 -16.40
N CYS A 111 -1.96 -0.04 -15.87
CA CYS A 111 -3.11 0.78 -16.24
C CYS A 111 -3.07 2.15 -15.55
N ALA A 112 -3.52 3.19 -16.26
CA ALA A 112 -3.60 4.54 -15.69
C ALA A 112 -4.52 4.55 -14.45
N PRO A 113 -4.06 5.12 -13.31
CA PRO A 113 -4.84 5.09 -12.09
C PRO A 113 -6.03 6.04 -12.21
N ASP A 114 -7.20 5.54 -11.80
CA ASP A 114 -8.35 6.40 -11.51
C ASP A 114 -8.04 7.23 -10.26
N SER A 115 -8.24 8.54 -10.34
CA SER A 115 -8.10 9.49 -9.23
C SER A 115 -8.81 9.05 -7.95
N THR A 116 -9.93 8.34 -8.05
CA THR A 116 -10.69 7.84 -6.88
C THR A 116 -10.05 6.63 -6.20
N ARG A 117 -9.21 5.88 -6.91
CA ARG A 117 -8.58 4.63 -6.44
C ARG A 117 -7.06 4.74 -6.33
N ILE A 118 -6.50 5.92 -6.56
CA ILE A 118 -5.05 6.14 -6.56
C ILE A 118 -4.40 5.83 -5.22
N ILE A 119 -5.11 5.96 -4.09
CA ILE A 119 -4.60 5.55 -2.76
C ILE A 119 -4.39 4.03 -2.67
N TYR A 120 -5.26 3.23 -3.29
CA TYR A 120 -5.10 1.77 -3.36
C TYR A 120 -3.98 1.37 -4.30
N MET A 121 -3.83 2.08 -5.43
CA MET A 121 -2.69 1.89 -6.35
C MET A 121 -1.38 2.24 -5.66
N PHE A 122 -1.35 3.32 -4.88
CA PHE A 122 -0.20 3.70 -4.07
C PHE A 122 0.15 2.62 -3.04
N GLN A 123 -0.83 2.08 -2.31
CA GLN A 123 -0.61 0.95 -1.40
C GLN A 123 -0.08 -0.29 -2.15
N ALA A 124 -0.60 -0.59 -3.34
CA ALA A 124 -0.17 -1.74 -4.14
C ALA A 124 1.29 -1.63 -4.58
N GLU A 125 1.72 -0.45 -5.04
CA GLU A 125 3.12 -0.19 -5.40
C GLU A 125 4.06 -0.35 -4.18
N VAL A 126 3.66 0.18 -3.03
CA VAL A 126 4.42 0.02 -1.77
C VAL A 126 4.55 -1.46 -1.39
N LEU A 127 3.42 -2.18 -1.33
CA LEU A 127 3.41 -3.60 -0.96
C LEU A 127 4.24 -4.44 -1.95
N LEU A 128 4.11 -4.19 -3.24
CA LEU A 128 4.83 -4.93 -4.28
C LEU A 128 6.34 -4.67 -4.23
N SER A 129 6.74 -3.44 -3.92
CA SER A 129 8.14 -3.10 -3.66
C SER A 129 8.72 -3.94 -2.51
N TYR A 130 8.05 -3.97 -1.36
CA TYR A 130 8.46 -4.80 -0.22
C TYR A 130 8.49 -6.30 -0.56
N TYR A 131 7.49 -6.80 -1.29
CA TYR A 131 7.45 -8.18 -1.76
C TYR A 131 8.69 -8.54 -2.59
N LEU A 132 9.02 -7.71 -3.58
CA LEU A 132 10.17 -7.93 -4.46
C LEU A 132 11.50 -7.83 -3.70
N PHE A 133 11.60 -6.94 -2.71
CA PHE A 133 12.76 -6.90 -1.82
C PHE A 133 12.89 -8.16 -0.98
N HIS A 134 11.78 -8.67 -0.44
CA HIS A 134 11.76 -9.94 0.28
C HIS A 134 12.22 -11.12 -0.61
N GLN A 135 11.88 -11.09 -1.90
CA GLN A 135 12.31 -12.06 -2.90
C GLN A 135 13.71 -11.78 -3.51
N ALA A 136 14.48 -10.88 -2.92
CA ALA A 136 15.80 -10.45 -3.41
C ALA A 136 15.83 -9.87 -4.86
N ARG A 137 14.67 -9.47 -5.39
CA ARG A 137 14.51 -8.82 -6.72
C ARG A 137 14.67 -7.31 -6.58
N LYS A 138 15.88 -6.91 -6.21
CA LYS A 138 16.24 -5.54 -5.85
C LYS A 138 15.85 -4.49 -6.89
N LEU A 139 16.24 -4.70 -8.15
CA LEU A 139 15.99 -3.71 -9.21
C LEU A 139 14.48 -3.46 -9.41
N GLU A 140 13.70 -4.54 -9.44
CA GLU A 140 12.26 -4.45 -9.65
C GLU A 140 11.55 -3.84 -8.44
N GLY A 141 11.93 -4.24 -7.21
CA GLY A 141 11.40 -3.61 -6.01
C GLY A 141 11.70 -2.11 -5.96
N GLY A 142 12.89 -1.70 -6.42
CA GLY A 142 13.27 -0.30 -6.53
C GLY A 142 12.46 0.48 -7.57
N TYR A 143 12.10 -0.16 -8.69
CA TYR A 143 11.21 0.41 -9.69
C TYR A 143 9.83 0.73 -9.10
N HIS A 144 9.24 -0.23 -8.38
CA HIS A 144 7.94 -0.03 -7.71
C HIS A 144 8.00 1.00 -6.57
N ALA A 145 9.11 1.06 -5.82
CA ALA A 145 9.34 2.14 -4.86
C ALA A 145 9.35 3.52 -5.55
N ALA A 146 10.08 3.66 -6.67
CA ALA A 146 10.14 4.90 -7.43
C ALA A 146 8.76 5.29 -8.05
N ALA A 147 7.97 4.30 -8.47
CA ALA A 147 6.59 4.52 -8.91
C ALA A 147 5.70 5.04 -7.76
N ALA A 148 5.76 4.40 -6.58
CA ALA A 148 5.06 4.84 -5.38
C ALA A 148 5.46 6.27 -4.96
N VAL A 149 6.76 6.60 -5.02
CA VAL A 149 7.29 7.95 -4.83
C VAL A 149 6.67 8.94 -5.81
N SER A 150 6.62 8.57 -7.08
CA SER A 150 6.05 9.42 -8.13
C SER A 150 4.57 9.70 -7.89
N ILE A 151 3.81 8.69 -7.45
CA ILE A 151 2.40 8.87 -7.03
C ILE A 151 2.32 9.85 -5.86
N ALA A 152 3.13 9.66 -4.81
CA ALA A 152 3.09 10.53 -3.64
C ALA A 152 3.39 12.01 -3.99
N VAL A 153 4.37 12.26 -4.86
CA VAL A 153 4.71 13.62 -5.31
C VAL A 153 3.64 14.20 -6.24
N ALA A 154 3.13 13.41 -7.19
CA ALA A 154 2.09 13.85 -8.13
C ALA A 154 0.78 14.21 -7.41
N CYS A 155 0.42 13.42 -6.40
CA CYS A 155 -0.70 13.66 -5.48
C CYS A 155 -0.40 14.73 -4.42
N ARG A 156 0.83 15.28 -4.42
CA ARG A 156 1.34 16.28 -3.46
C ARG A 156 1.27 15.82 -2.00
N LEU A 157 1.31 14.54 -1.71
CA LEU A 157 1.15 14.00 -0.36
C LEU A 157 2.20 14.50 0.65
N HIS A 158 3.28 15.15 0.20
CA HIS A 158 4.27 15.87 1.02
C HIS A 158 3.82 17.27 1.47
N LYS A 159 2.67 17.76 0.99
CA LYS A 159 2.12 19.10 1.23
C LYS A 159 0.77 19.10 1.94
N ILE A 160 0.40 18.01 2.62
CA ILE A 160 -0.87 17.91 3.33
C ILE A 160 -0.92 18.99 4.42
N ARG A 161 -2.03 19.74 4.49
CA ARG A 161 -2.25 20.93 5.36
C ARG A 161 -1.34 22.13 5.09
N SER A 162 -0.61 22.16 3.98
CA SER A 162 0.14 23.35 3.55
C SER A 162 -0.81 24.47 3.12
N THR A 163 -0.51 25.73 3.47
CA THR A 163 -1.26 26.90 2.98
C THR A 163 -1.21 27.04 1.45
N ALA A 164 -0.18 26.48 0.81
CA ALA A 164 -0.02 26.44 -0.64
C ALA A 164 -0.83 25.32 -1.33
N TRP A 165 -1.48 24.42 -0.57
CA TRP A 165 -2.33 23.34 -1.12
C TRP A 165 -3.53 23.87 -1.90
N SER A 166 -4.10 25.00 -1.47
CA SER A 166 -5.31 25.58 -2.06
C SER A 166 -5.05 26.39 -3.33
N VAL A 167 -3.83 26.89 -3.54
CA VAL A 167 -3.54 27.94 -4.53
C VAL A 167 -3.16 27.38 -5.91
N ASN A 168 -2.57 26.17 -5.98
CA ASN A 168 -2.01 25.62 -7.23
C ASN A 168 -2.45 24.17 -7.48
N ARG A 169 -3.75 23.94 -7.70
CA ARG A 169 -4.21 22.69 -8.33
C ARG A 169 -3.95 22.78 -9.83
N THR A 170 -2.75 22.42 -10.26
CA THR A 170 -2.53 22.10 -11.67
C THR A 170 -3.35 20.86 -12.00
N ASN A 171 -4.14 20.92 -13.07
CA ASN A 171 -5.07 19.86 -13.47
C ASN A 171 -4.32 18.68 -14.12
N THR A 172 -3.36 18.10 -13.40
CA THR A 172 -2.75 16.83 -13.77
C THR A 172 -3.71 15.72 -13.36
N GLY A 173 -3.86 14.67 -14.18
CA GLY A 173 -4.77 13.54 -13.89
C GLY A 173 -4.48 12.76 -12.58
N PHE A 174 -3.47 13.18 -11.82
CA PHE A 174 -3.04 12.62 -10.54
C PHE A 174 -3.39 13.52 -9.33
N SER A 175 -4.15 14.60 -9.54
CA SER A 175 -4.60 15.47 -8.46
C SER A 175 -5.69 14.78 -7.65
N LEU A 176 -5.40 14.44 -6.40
CA LEU A 176 -6.39 13.90 -5.48
C LEU A 176 -7.46 14.95 -5.14
N PRO A 177 -8.75 14.56 -5.08
CA PRO A 177 -9.77 15.43 -4.48
C PRO A 177 -9.43 15.69 -3.00
N PRO A 178 -10.04 16.69 -2.35
CA PRO A 178 -9.98 16.80 -0.89
C PRO A 178 -10.37 15.46 -0.23
N PRO A 179 -9.75 15.09 0.90
CA PRO A 179 -10.13 13.88 1.61
C PRO A 179 -11.61 13.94 2.00
N VAL A 180 -12.33 12.84 1.82
CA VAL A 180 -13.76 12.74 2.12
C VAL A 180 -13.99 12.80 3.64
N ASP A 181 -13.09 12.19 4.40
CA ASP A 181 -13.12 12.19 5.85
C ASP A 181 -11.72 12.23 6.48
N SER A 182 -11.70 12.37 7.81
CA SER A 182 -10.49 12.34 8.63
C SER A 182 -9.71 11.03 8.48
N ILE A 183 -10.40 9.90 8.26
CA ILE A 183 -9.77 8.60 8.04
C ILE A 183 -8.98 8.62 6.72
N GLU A 184 -9.57 9.11 5.63
CA GLU A 184 -8.89 9.21 4.34
C GLU A 184 -7.71 10.19 4.40
N GLU A 185 -7.85 11.31 5.14
CA GLU A 185 -6.71 12.19 5.41
C GLU A 185 -5.58 11.43 6.13
N GLY A 186 -5.93 10.62 7.14
CA GLY A 186 -5.00 9.75 7.86
C GLY A 186 -4.30 8.73 6.96
N GLU A 187 -5.02 8.07 6.06
CA GLU A 187 -4.46 7.13 5.07
C GLU A 187 -3.43 7.83 4.16
N ARG A 188 -3.73 9.04 3.69
CA ARG A 188 -2.82 9.84 2.85
C ARG A 188 -1.55 10.26 3.59
N ILE A 189 -1.68 10.73 4.84
CA ILE A 189 -0.54 11.09 5.70
C ILE A 189 0.34 9.88 5.95
N ARG A 190 -0.25 8.77 6.41
CA ARG A 190 0.48 7.53 6.71
C ARG A 190 1.15 6.95 5.47
N GLY A 191 0.48 6.98 4.32
CA GLY A 191 1.06 6.56 3.04
C GLY A 191 2.30 7.35 2.67
N PHE A 192 2.26 8.70 2.80
CA PHE A 192 3.42 9.55 2.56
C PHE A 192 4.63 9.18 3.44
N TRP A 193 4.42 9.04 4.75
CA TRP A 193 5.50 8.68 5.66
C TRP A 193 6.03 7.28 5.41
N THR A 194 5.16 6.34 5.04
CA THR A 194 5.55 4.96 4.69
C THR A 194 6.50 4.94 3.49
N ILE A 195 6.17 5.65 2.41
CA ILE A 195 7.03 5.68 1.23
C ILE A 195 8.32 6.48 1.47
N LEU A 196 8.28 7.54 2.29
CA LEU A 196 9.48 8.29 2.64
C LEU A 196 10.47 7.40 3.39
N VAL A 197 10.01 6.60 4.36
CA VAL A 197 10.85 5.64 5.07
C VAL A 197 11.42 4.60 4.10
N LEU A 198 10.58 4.02 3.23
CA LEU A 198 11.01 3.04 2.24
C LEU A 198 12.09 3.59 1.29
N ASP A 199 11.88 4.77 0.72
CA ASP A 199 12.84 5.44 -0.18
C ASP A 199 14.18 5.71 0.54
N ARG A 200 14.15 6.19 1.79
CA ARG A 200 15.37 6.44 2.57
C ARG A 200 16.12 5.15 2.94
N CYS A 201 15.42 4.10 3.35
CA CYS A 201 16.04 2.80 3.62
C CYS A 201 16.65 2.19 2.34
N TRP A 202 15.95 2.32 1.22
CA TRP A 202 16.35 1.70 -0.04
C TRP A 202 17.53 2.39 -0.72
N THR A 203 17.58 3.72 -0.70
CA THR A 203 18.67 4.51 -1.28
C THR A 203 20.02 4.21 -0.64
N VAL A 204 20.04 4.02 0.68
CA VAL A 204 21.21 3.54 1.42
C VAL A 204 21.61 2.13 0.98
N TRP A 205 20.64 1.23 0.81
CA TRP A 205 20.91 -0.16 0.45
C TRP A 205 21.45 -0.32 -0.98
N MET A 206 20.96 0.49 -1.93
CA MET A 206 21.35 0.43 -3.34
C MET A 206 22.50 1.37 -3.71
N GLN A 207 22.95 2.23 -2.79
CA GLN A 207 23.89 3.32 -3.07
C GLN A 207 23.43 4.18 -4.26
N SER A 208 22.11 4.38 -4.37
CA SER A 208 21.45 5.14 -5.43
C SER A 208 20.90 6.44 -4.84
N PRO A 209 20.92 7.56 -5.58
CA PRO A 209 20.29 8.79 -5.12
C PRO A 209 18.78 8.60 -4.91
N SER A 210 18.25 9.27 -3.87
CA SER A 210 16.82 9.33 -3.58
C SER A 210 16.06 10.07 -4.66
N VAL A 211 14.89 9.53 -5.02
CA VAL A 211 13.96 10.20 -5.95
C VAL A 211 13.14 11.26 -5.20
N LEU A 212 12.87 11.05 -3.90
CA LEU A 212 12.04 11.95 -3.11
C LEU A 212 12.73 13.22 -2.67
N ILE A 213 14.07 13.29 -2.61
CA ILE A 213 14.73 14.48 -2.09
C ILE A 213 16.08 14.69 -2.80
N GLN A 214 16.07 15.51 -3.84
CA GLN A 214 17.24 16.29 -4.21
C GLN A 214 17.28 17.49 -3.26
N GLU A 215 18.13 17.40 -2.23
CA GLU A 215 18.23 18.38 -1.13
C GLU A 215 18.64 19.77 -1.65
N ALA A 216 17.68 20.59 -2.11
CA ALA A 216 17.82 22.04 -2.30
C ALA A 216 16.58 22.77 -2.84
N SER A 217 15.53 22.10 -3.35
CA SER A 217 14.41 22.81 -3.99
C SER A 217 13.26 23.15 -3.00
N PRO A 218 12.79 24.41 -2.93
CA PRO A 218 11.64 24.81 -2.10
C PRO A 218 10.35 24.01 -2.38
N SER A 219 10.24 23.46 -3.59
CA SER A 219 9.12 22.60 -4.02
C SER A 219 9.10 21.23 -3.33
N MET A 220 10.22 20.77 -2.75
CA MET A 220 10.34 19.47 -2.08
C MET A 220 10.22 19.55 -0.55
N GLN A 221 9.98 20.75 0.01
CA GLN A 221 9.76 20.88 1.46
C GLN A 221 8.58 20.03 1.91
N ILE A 222 8.77 19.26 2.97
CA ILE A 222 7.71 18.44 3.57
C ILE A 222 6.93 19.31 4.56
N ASP A 223 5.66 19.53 4.26
CA ASP A 223 4.71 20.25 5.13
C ASP A 223 3.73 19.28 5.80
N THR A 224 3.67 18.03 5.33
CA THR A 224 2.79 16.98 5.87
C THR A 224 3.10 16.70 7.34
N PRO A 225 2.09 16.73 8.23
CA PRO A 225 2.30 16.48 9.65
C PRO A 225 2.70 15.02 9.90
N TRP A 226 3.31 14.76 11.06
CA TRP A 226 3.58 13.40 11.52
C TRP A 226 2.30 12.56 11.59
N PRO A 227 2.37 11.25 11.25
CA PRO A 227 1.21 10.39 11.25
C PRO A 227 0.75 10.13 12.69
N MET A 228 -0.56 10.17 12.91
CA MET A 228 -1.16 9.71 14.16
C MET A 228 -1.53 8.22 14.05
N ASP A 229 -1.93 7.66 15.19
CA ASP A 229 -2.60 6.38 15.20
C ASP A 229 -3.91 6.44 14.42
N MET A 230 -4.21 5.36 13.69
CA MET A 230 -5.40 5.30 12.84
C MET A 230 -6.69 5.57 13.65
N ASN A 231 -6.77 5.01 14.86
CA ASN A 231 -7.88 5.21 15.80
C ASN A 231 -8.12 6.69 16.16
N SER A 232 -7.07 7.53 16.12
CA SER A 232 -7.22 8.96 16.38
C SER A 232 -7.96 9.67 15.24
N TYR A 233 -7.79 9.21 14.00
CA TYR A 233 -8.52 9.75 12.86
C TYR A 233 -10.00 9.34 12.89
N GLU A 234 -10.32 8.13 13.35
CA GLU A 234 -11.71 7.67 13.55
C GLU A 234 -12.51 8.53 14.53
N GLN A 235 -11.82 9.12 15.51
CA GLN A 235 -12.44 9.94 16.56
C GLN A 235 -12.62 11.41 16.15
N VAL A 236 -11.97 11.85 15.08
CA VAL A 236 -12.11 13.22 14.57
C VAL A 236 -13.35 13.27 13.68
N SER A 237 -14.43 13.83 14.22
CA SER A 237 -15.59 14.23 13.43
C SER A 237 -15.25 15.53 12.68
N LEU A 238 -15.41 15.55 11.35
CA LEU A 238 -15.31 16.77 10.54
C LEU A 238 -16.57 17.64 10.67
#